data_AF-A0A478FUQ5-F1
#
_entry.id   AF-A0A478FUQ5-F1
#
_cell.length_a   1.000
_cell.length_b   1.000
_cell.length_c   1.000
_cell.angle_alpha   90.00
_cell.angle_beta   90.00
_cell.angle_gamma   90.00
#
_symmetry.space_group_name_H-M   'P 1'
#
loop_
_entity.id
_entity.type
_entity.pdbx_description
1 polymer ?
#
loop_
_entity_poly.entity_id
_entity_poly.type
_entity_poly.pdbx_seq_one_letter_code
_entity_poly.pdbx_strand_id
1 'polypeptide(L)' 'MPIFILSCWGYGIGAAILALLIGIVVGWLVASNVLKKQIKENPPITEQQIRELYRQTGKKLSESQVLRIMNSIKRQQD' A
#
# COMPACT_ATOMS: atom_id res chain seq x y z
N MET A 1 13.58 -8.72 -47.96
CA MET A 1 12.95 -9.67 -47.03
C MET A 1 13.55 -9.73 -45.61
N PRO A 2 14.40 -8.79 -45.09
CA PRO A 2 14.79 -8.82 -43.65
C PRO A 2 14.14 -7.74 -42.76
N ILE A 3 13.60 -6.66 -43.34
CA ILE A 3 13.09 -5.49 -42.57
C ILE A 3 11.79 -5.81 -41.81
N PHE A 4 11.00 -6.78 -42.30
CA PHE A 4 9.70 -7.15 -41.73
C PHE A 4 9.82 -7.95 -40.42
N ILE A 5 10.93 -8.67 -40.23
CA ILE A 5 11.15 -9.50 -39.03
C ILE A 5 11.62 -8.62 -37.85
N LEU A 6 12.42 -7.58 -38.13
CA LEU A 6 12.91 -6.64 -37.13
C LEU A 6 11.79 -5.78 -36.52
N SER A 7 10.79 -5.44 -37.33
CA SER A 7 9.62 -4.67 -36.87
C SER A 7 8.73 -5.52 -35.95
N CYS A 8 8.54 -6.80 -36.23
CA CYS A 8 7.69 -7.69 -35.44
C CYS A 8 8.20 -7.94 -34.01
N TRP A 9 9.53 -7.96 -33.80
CA TRP A 9 10.13 -8.07 -32.46
C TRP A 9 10.01 -6.79 -31.64
N GLY A 10 10.12 -5.62 -32.30
CA GLY A 10 9.94 -4.32 -31.66
C GLY A 10 8.51 -4.10 -31.14
N TYR A 11 7.49 -4.52 -31.90
CA TYR A 11 6.10 -4.45 -31.46
C TYR A 11 5.82 -5.35 -30.24
N GLY A 12 6.40 -6.54 -30.17
CA GLY A 12 6.24 -7.45 -29.03
C GLY A 12 6.80 -6.87 -27.72
N ILE A 13 8.00 -6.28 -27.76
CA ILE A 13 8.63 -5.65 -26.59
C ILE A 13 7.89 -4.37 -26.19
N GLY A 14 7.47 -3.55 -27.16
CA GLY A 14 6.69 -2.34 -26.89
C GLY A 14 5.34 -2.65 -26.24
N ALA A 15 4.63 -3.67 -26.73
CA ALA A 15 3.37 -4.12 -26.13
C ALA A 15 3.56 -4.71 -24.73
N ALA A 16 4.65 -5.45 -24.50
CA ALA A 16 4.98 -5.99 -23.17
C ALA A 16 5.25 -4.87 -22.15
N ILE A 17 6.01 -3.84 -22.53
CA ILE A 17 6.28 -2.69 -21.66
C ILE A 17 4.99 -1.92 -21.36
N LEU A 18 4.14 -1.70 -22.37
CA LEU A 18 2.87 -1.02 -22.18
C LEU A 18 1.93 -1.80 -21.24
N ALA A 19 1.85 -3.12 -21.41
CA ALA A 19 1.06 -3.99 -20.52
C ALA A 19 1.58 -3.97 -19.08
N LEU A 20 2.91 -3.92 -18.89
CA LEU A 20 3.55 -3.84 -17.57
C LEU A 20 3.25 -2.50 -16.89
N LEU A 21 3.34 -1.38 -17.62
CA LEU A 21 2.99 -0.06 -17.11
C LEU A 21 1.52 0.04 -16.71
N ILE A 22 0.62 -0.45 -17.56
CA ILE A 22 -0.82 -0.46 -17.26
C ILE A 22 -1.10 -1.38 -16.05
N GLY A 23 -0.45 -2.54 -15.98
CA GLY A 23 -0.59 -3.48 -14.86
C GLY A 23 -0.15 -2.86 -13.52
N ILE A 24 0.95 -2.11 -13.49
CA ILE A 24 1.41 -1.41 -12.28
C ILE A 24 0.40 -0.35 -11.86
N VAL A 25 -0.08 0.48 -12.79
CA VAL A 25 -1.02 1.58 -12.47
C VAL A 25 -2.35 1.01 -11.96
N VAL A 26 -2.90 0.02 -12.66
CA VAL A 26 -4.16 -0.62 -12.26
C VAL A 26 -3.99 -1.40 -10.95
N GLY A 27 -2.89 -2.13 -10.78
CA GLY A 27 -2.59 -2.87 -9.56
C GLY A 27 -2.48 -1.97 -8.34
N TRP A 28 -1.80 -0.83 -8.46
CA TRP A 28 -1.65 0.14 -7.38
C TRP A 28 -3.00 0.77 -6.97
N LEU A 29 -3.84 1.14 -7.95
CA LEU A 29 -5.16 1.72 -7.68
C LEU A 29 -6.10 0.71 -7.01
N VAL A 30 -6.15 -0.53 -7.50
CA VAL A 30 -7.00 -1.57 -6.91
C VAL A 30 -6.54 -1.92 -5.50
N ALA A 31 -5.23 -2.11 -5.27
CA ALA A 31 -4.69 -2.42 -3.95
C ALA A 31 -5.03 -1.32 -2.92
N SER A 32 -4.90 -0.04 -3.30
CA SER A 32 -5.27 1.10 -2.46
C SER A 32 -6.75 1.06 -2.06
N ASN A 33 -7.64 0.75 -3.01
CA ASN A 33 -9.08 0.71 -2.75
C ASN A 33 -9.49 -0.49 -1.89
N VAL A 34 -8.90 -1.66 -2.11
CA VAL A 34 -9.16 -2.88 -1.32
C VAL A 34 -8.71 -2.68 0.12
N LEU A 35 -7.52 -2.11 0.34
CA LEU A 35 -6.99 -1.86 1.68
C LEU A 35 -7.87 -0.87 2.46
N LYS A 36 -8.32 0.21 1.81
CA LYS A 36 -9.26 1.18 2.41
C LYS A 36 -10.56 0.53 2.86
N LYS A 37 -11.12 -0.39 2.06
CA LYS A 37 -12.33 -1.14 2.43
C LYS A 37 -12.08 -2.03 3.65
N GLN A 38 -10.97 -2.76 3.68
CA GLN A 38 -10.64 -3.65 4.81
C GLN A 38 -10.39 -2.88 6.12
N ILE A 39 -9.70 -1.74 6.05
CA ILE A 39 -9.45 -0.86 7.22
C ILE A 39 -10.76 -0.27 7.74
N LYS A 40 -11.74 0.01 6.87
CA LYS A 40 -13.04 0.54 7.28
C LYS A 40 -13.91 -0.50 7.99
N GLU A 41 -13.81 -1.77 7.60
CA GLU A 41 -14.60 -2.86 8.17
C GLU A 41 -14.05 -3.37 9.52
N ASN A 42 -12.73 -3.34 9.75
CA ASN A 42 -12.12 -3.62 11.04
C ASN A 42 -11.36 -2.39 11.55
N PRO A 43 -11.94 -1.62 12.49
CA PRO A 43 -11.45 -0.30 12.85
C PRO A 43 -9.97 -0.38 13.30
N PRO A 44 -9.12 0.47 12.71
CA PRO A 44 -7.68 0.37 12.83
C PRO A 44 -7.15 0.82 14.20
N ILE A 45 -6.26 -0.02 14.75
CA ILE A 45 -5.31 0.20 15.86
C ILE A 45 -5.95 0.48 17.24
N THR A 46 -5.84 -0.50 18.14
CA THR A 46 -6.20 -0.41 19.56
C THR A 46 -5.01 0.06 20.41
N GLU A 47 -5.27 0.57 21.63
CA GLU A 47 -4.21 0.97 22.58
C GLU A 47 -3.22 -0.16 22.90
N GLN A 48 -3.72 -1.40 22.94
CA GLN A 48 -2.93 -2.60 23.17
C GLN A 48 -1.99 -2.86 21.99
N GLN A 49 -2.47 -2.72 20.75
CA GLN A 49 -1.66 -2.87 19.54
C GLN A 49 -0.55 -1.81 19.47
N ILE A 50 -0.84 -0.54 19.84
CA ILE A 50 0.19 0.50 19.94
C ILE A 50 1.22 0.11 21.00
N ARG A 51 0.77 -0.34 22.18
CA ARG A 51 1.67 -0.75 23.26
C ARG A 51 2.56 -1.92 22.85
N GLU A 52 2.02 -2.90 22.13
CA GLU A 52 2.75 -4.07 21.64
C GLU A 52 3.74 -3.71 20.54
N LEU A 53 3.33 -2.87 19.57
CA LEU A 53 4.21 -2.36 18.52
C LEU A 53 5.40 -1.61 19.12
N TYR A 54 5.16 -0.74 20.10
CA TYR A 54 6.24 0.00 20.74
C TYR A 54 7.09 -0.88 21.67
N ARG A 55 6.49 -1.89 22.31
CA ARG A 55 7.25 -2.92 23.03
C ARG A 55 8.21 -3.67 22.10
N GLN A 56 7.81 -3.94 20.85
CA GLN A 56 8.70 -4.56 19.85
C GLN A 56 9.87 -3.64 19.44
N THR A 57 9.71 -2.32 19.54
CA THR A 57 10.79 -1.34 19.29
C THR A 57 11.65 -1.04 20.53
N GLY A 58 11.44 -1.76 21.64
CA GLY A 58 12.19 -1.59 22.89
C GLY A 58 11.78 -0.36 23.72
N LYS A 59 10.73 0.37 23.32
CA LYS A 59 10.23 1.55 24.05
C LYS A 59 8.88 1.23 24.70
N LYS A 60 8.79 1.35 26.02
CA LYS A 60 7.48 1.32 26.71
C LYS A 60 6.88 2.73 26.67
N LEU A 61 5.73 2.88 26.00
CA LEU A 61 4.97 4.14 26.02
C LEU A 61 4.19 4.27 27.33
N SER A 62 4.04 5.50 27.82
CA SER A 62 3.11 5.81 28.93
C SER A 62 1.66 5.87 28.42
N GLU A 63 0.68 5.60 29.29
CA GLU A 63 -0.76 5.64 28.99
C GLU A 63 -1.17 6.94 28.25
N SER A 64 -0.63 8.09 28.69
CA SER A 64 -0.92 9.40 28.07
C SER A 64 -0.26 9.61 26.70
N GLN A 65 0.83 8.91 26.40
CA GLN A 65 1.43 8.90 25.06
C GLN A 65 0.62 8.03 24.11
N VAL A 66 0.17 6.86 24.57
CA VAL A 66 -0.71 5.97 23.78
C VAL A 66 -1.99 6.69 23.39
N LEU A 67 -2.63 7.40 24.33
CA LEU A 67 -3.85 8.17 24.07
C LEU A 67 -3.64 9.29 23.02
N ARG A 68 -2.50 10.00 23.09
CA ARG A 68 -2.14 11.02 22.10
C ARG A 68 -1.94 10.44 20.72
N ILE A 69 -1.28 9.29 20.63
CA ILE A 69 -1.05 8.59 19.37
C ILE A 69 -2.38 8.08 18.81
N MET A 70 -3.22 7.44 19.61
CA MET A 70 -4.55 6.98 19.20
C MET A 70 -5.40 8.13 18.63
N ASN A 71 -5.40 9.28 19.31
CA ASN A 71 -6.10 10.48 18.83
C ASN A 71 -5.51 11.05 17.52
N SER A 72 -4.19 10.97 17.34
CA SER A 72 -3.55 11.39 16.08
C SER A 72 -3.85 10.45 14.92
N ILE A 73 -3.93 9.13 15.18
CA ILE A 73 -4.26 8.10 14.19
C ILE A 73 -5.71 8.26 13.74
N LYS A 74 -6.65 8.45 14.68
CA LYS A 74 -8.05 8.70 14.38
C LYS A 74 -8.23 9.92 13.46
N ARG A 75 -7.49 11.00 13.72
CA ARG A 75 -7.51 12.22 12.89
C ARG A 75 -6.90 12.05 11.49
N GLN A 76 -6.09 11.03 11.26
CA GLN A 76 -5.51 10.72 9.93
C GLN A 76 -6.39 9.76 9.13
N GLN A 77 -7.40 9.16 9.76
CA GLN A 77 -8.30 8.18 9.15
C GLN A 77 -9.61 8.78 8.65
N ASP A 78 -9.97 9.95 9.17
CA ASP A 78 -11.03 10.83 8.63
C ASP A 78 -10.52 11.60 7.39
#